data_AF-M9ZV49-F1
#
_entry.id   AF-M9ZV49-F1
#
_cell.length_a   1.000
_cell.length_b   1.000
_cell.length_c   1.000
_cell.angle_alpha   90.00
_cell.angle_beta   90.00
_cell.angle_gamma   90.00
#
_symmetry.space_group_name_H-M   'P 1'
#
loop_
_entity.id
_entity.type
_entity.pdbx_description
1 polymer ?
#
loop_
_entity_poly.entity_id
_entity_poly.type
_entity_poly.pdbx_seq_one_letter_code
_entity_poly.pdbx_strand_id
1 'polypeptide(L)'
;INSQPFMRWRERFIYCIEGINRAAAATGEVKGSYLNVTAATMEEMITRSEYAKELGSIIIMIDLVIGYTAIQSMSFWARENDMILHLHRAGNSTYARQKNHGINFRVICKWMRMAGVDHIHAGTVVGKLEGDPLMIQGFYDTLLKTKLSIDLPKGIFFDMDFASLRKCLPVASGGIHCGQ
;
A
#
# COMPACT_ATOMS: atom_id res chain seq x y z
N ILE A 1 -8.13 -5.46 -8.61
CA ILE A 1 -8.57 -6.45 -9.63
C ILE A 1 -8.05 -7.80 -9.19
N ASN A 2 -8.94 -8.77 -8.92
CA ASN A 2 -8.55 -10.05 -8.30
C ASN A 2 -8.57 -11.17 -9.34
N SER A 3 -9.62 -11.98 -9.40
CA SER A 3 -9.83 -13.01 -10.42
C SER A 3 -11.29 -12.97 -10.87
N GLN A 4 -11.53 -12.53 -12.10
CA GLN A 4 -12.87 -12.31 -12.64
C GLN A 4 -13.09 -13.14 -13.92
N PRO A 5 -14.34 -13.37 -14.34
CA PRO A 5 -14.63 -14.15 -15.57
C PRO A 5 -13.92 -13.62 -16.82
N PHE A 6 -13.77 -12.30 -16.94
CA PHE A 6 -13.10 -11.65 -18.08
C PHE A 6 -11.56 -11.67 -17.99
N MET A 7 -10.99 -11.95 -16.81
CA MET A 7 -9.54 -11.97 -16.60
C MET A 7 -9.22 -12.73 -15.31
N ARG A 8 -8.77 -13.96 -15.48
CA ARG A 8 -8.27 -14.81 -14.40
C ARG A 8 -6.89 -14.33 -13.95
N TRP A 9 -6.61 -14.50 -12.66
CA TRP A 9 -5.44 -13.89 -12.02
C TRP A 9 -4.12 -14.47 -12.51
N ARG A 10 -4.08 -15.78 -12.80
CA ARG A 10 -2.85 -16.51 -13.16
C ARG A 10 -2.32 -16.06 -14.51
N GLU A 11 -3.21 -15.97 -15.50
CA GLU A 11 -2.95 -15.48 -16.84
C GLU A 11 -2.51 -14.01 -16.80
N ARG A 12 -3.19 -13.17 -16.01
CA ARG A 12 -2.78 -11.78 -15.82
C ARG A 12 -1.34 -11.68 -15.30
N PHE A 13 -0.95 -12.50 -14.31
CA PHE A 13 0.38 -12.46 -13.73
C PHE A 13 1.46 -12.80 -14.78
N ILE A 14 1.24 -13.85 -15.57
CA ILE A 14 2.18 -14.25 -16.64
C ILE A 14 2.40 -13.12 -17.63
N TYR A 15 1.31 -12.56 -18.20
CA TYR A 15 1.43 -11.49 -19.20
C TYR A 15 2.00 -10.20 -18.62
N CYS A 16 1.74 -9.89 -17.34
CA CYS A 16 2.37 -8.76 -16.66
C CYS A 16 3.89 -8.94 -16.56
N ILE A 17 4.37 -10.13 -16.16
CA ILE A 17 5.80 -10.41 -16.02
C ILE A 17 6.51 -10.38 -17.37
N GLU A 18 5.89 -10.91 -18.42
CA GLU A 18 6.41 -10.78 -19.79
C GLU A 18 6.59 -9.31 -20.19
N GLY A 19 5.57 -8.47 -19.95
CA GLY A 19 5.63 -7.04 -20.23
C GLY A 19 6.70 -6.30 -19.41
N ILE A 20 6.84 -6.64 -18.12
CA ILE A 20 7.87 -6.09 -17.22
C ILE A 20 9.27 -6.43 -17.74
N ASN A 21 9.52 -7.69 -18.07
CA ASN A 21 10.83 -8.13 -18.55
C ASN A 21 11.18 -7.51 -19.90
N ARG A 22 10.21 -7.39 -20.82
CA ARG A 22 10.39 -6.68 -22.08
C ARG A 22 10.76 -5.21 -21.84
N ALA A 23 10.05 -4.52 -20.95
CA ALA A 23 10.33 -3.12 -20.63
C ALA A 23 11.70 -2.96 -19.94
N ALA A 24 12.04 -3.82 -18.98
CA ALA A 24 13.32 -3.79 -18.28
C ALA A 24 14.49 -4.02 -19.24
N ALA A 25 14.37 -4.98 -20.16
CA ALA A 25 15.39 -5.24 -21.18
C ALA A 25 15.55 -4.06 -22.16
N ALA A 26 14.44 -3.40 -22.53
CA ALA A 26 14.47 -2.27 -23.44
C ALA A 26 15.07 -1.00 -22.81
N THR A 27 14.88 -0.76 -21.51
CA THR A 27 15.33 0.47 -20.85
C THR A 27 16.60 0.32 -20.02
N GLY A 28 17.00 -0.91 -19.66
CA GLY A 28 18.11 -1.17 -18.73
C GLY A 28 17.81 -0.79 -17.28
N GLU A 29 16.53 -0.57 -16.93
CA GLU A 29 16.11 -0.20 -15.57
C GLU A 29 15.26 -1.31 -14.95
N VAL A 30 15.31 -1.46 -13.63
CA VAL A 30 14.42 -2.38 -12.91
C VAL A 30 12.98 -1.88 -13.03
N LYS A 31 12.08 -2.76 -13.48
CA LYS A 31 10.64 -2.51 -13.62
C LYS A 31 9.87 -3.47 -12.72
N GLY A 32 8.63 -3.11 -12.39
CA GLY A 32 7.74 -3.96 -11.61
C GLY A 32 6.29 -3.58 -11.82
N SER A 33 5.39 -4.50 -11.48
CA SER A 33 3.94 -4.27 -11.42
C SER A 33 3.42 -4.83 -10.12
N TYR A 34 2.50 -4.12 -9.48
CA TYR A 34 1.93 -4.56 -8.21
C TYR A 34 0.91 -5.67 -8.48
N LEU A 35 1.36 -6.93 -8.43
CA LEU A 35 0.49 -8.07 -8.67
C LEU A 35 -0.49 -8.23 -7.50
N ASN A 36 -1.78 -7.99 -7.76
CA ASN A 36 -2.80 -8.04 -6.71
C ASN A 36 -3.11 -9.48 -6.29
N VAL A 37 -2.73 -9.82 -5.06
CA VAL A 37 -2.91 -11.15 -4.45
C VAL A 37 -4.14 -11.24 -3.55
N THR A 38 -4.87 -10.13 -3.31
CA THR A 38 -6.09 -10.13 -2.49
C THR A 38 -7.09 -11.16 -3.00
N ALA A 39 -7.57 -12.00 -2.08
CA ALA A 39 -8.49 -13.10 -2.34
C ALA A 39 -9.48 -13.24 -1.18
N ALA A 40 -10.44 -14.17 -1.33
CA ALA A 40 -11.47 -14.40 -0.32
C ALA A 40 -10.97 -15.22 0.88
N THR A 41 -9.98 -16.08 0.67
CA THR A 41 -9.39 -16.92 1.73
C THR A 41 -7.87 -16.76 1.76
N MET A 42 -7.28 -17.10 2.91
CA MET A 42 -5.82 -17.03 3.09
C MET A 42 -5.08 -18.00 2.17
N GLU A 43 -5.64 -19.19 1.93
CA GLU A 43 -5.04 -20.21 1.07
C GLU A 43 -4.92 -19.71 -0.37
N GLU A 44 -5.96 -19.02 -0.88
CA GLU A 44 -5.89 -18.39 -2.19
C GLU A 44 -4.88 -17.23 -2.22
N MET A 45 -4.82 -16.41 -1.17
CA MET A 45 -3.85 -15.31 -1.09
C MET A 45 -2.40 -15.81 -1.13
N ILE A 46 -2.08 -16.86 -0.35
CA ILE A 46 -0.76 -17.47 -0.34
C ILE A 46 -0.48 -18.13 -1.68
N THR A 47 -1.42 -18.87 -2.26
CA THR A 47 -1.26 -19.49 -3.60
C THR A 47 -0.89 -18.46 -4.67
N ARG A 48 -1.55 -17.29 -4.66
CA ARG A 48 -1.24 -16.19 -5.60
C ARG A 48 0.13 -15.58 -5.34
N SER A 49 0.51 -15.45 -4.07
CA SER A 49 1.77 -14.84 -3.65
C SER A 49 2.97 -15.74 -4.00
N GLU A 50 2.86 -17.05 -3.73
CA GLU A 50 3.86 -18.04 -4.15
C GLU A 50 4.03 -18.05 -5.66
N TYR A 51 2.94 -17.99 -6.42
CA TYR A 51 3.04 -17.92 -7.87
C TYR A 51 3.70 -16.61 -8.36
N ALA A 52 3.41 -15.47 -7.74
CA ALA A 52 4.09 -14.21 -8.05
C ALA A 52 5.59 -14.28 -7.77
N LYS A 53 6.00 -14.94 -6.68
CA LYS A 53 7.40 -15.21 -6.34
C LYS A 53 8.06 -16.14 -7.35
N GLU A 54 7.40 -17.24 -7.73
CA GLU A 54 7.90 -18.20 -8.72
C GLU A 54 8.18 -17.52 -10.07
N LEU A 55 7.32 -16.58 -10.47
CA LEU A 55 7.50 -15.79 -11.68
C LEU A 55 8.60 -14.71 -11.58
N GLY A 56 9.17 -14.48 -10.39
CA GLY A 56 10.22 -13.49 -10.17
C GLY A 56 9.72 -12.06 -9.99
N SER A 57 8.48 -11.85 -9.52
CA SER A 57 8.02 -10.51 -9.15
C SER A 57 8.83 -9.96 -7.95
N ILE A 58 9.10 -8.66 -7.96
CA ILE A 58 9.77 -7.96 -6.84
C ILE A 58 8.79 -7.31 -5.86
N ILE A 59 7.50 -7.23 -6.24
CA ILE A 59 6.46 -6.54 -5.50
C ILE A 59 5.08 -7.16 -5.73
N ILE A 60 4.28 -7.24 -4.67
CA ILE A 60 2.86 -7.63 -4.71
C ILE A 60 2.00 -6.56 -4.06
N MET A 61 0.69 -6.58 -4.32
CA MET A 61 -0.26 -5.72 -3.61
C MET A 61 -1.38 -6.47 -2.90
N ILE A 62 -1.80 -5.87 -1.79
CA ILE A 62 -2.95 -6.25 -0.99
C ILE A 62 -3.87 -5.05 -0.78
N ASP A 63 -5.15 -5.33 -0.53
CA ASP A 63 -6.17 -4.33 -0.23
C ASP A 63 -6.50 -4.33 1.27
N LEU A 64 -6.67 -3.14 1.87
CA LEU A 64 -7.00 -2.96 3.29
C LEU A 64 -8.24 -3.75 3.76
N VAL A 65 -9.16 -4.04 2.84
CA VAL A 65 -10.39 -4.80 3.10
C VAL A 65 -10.16 -6.26 3.53
N ILE A 66 -8.96 -6.82 3.33
CA ILE A 66 -8.66 -8.19 3.78
C ILE A 66 -8.58 -8.32 5.31
N GLY A 67 -8.48 -7.19 6.02
CA GLY A 67 -8.41 -7.14 7.48
C GLY A 67 -7.00 -7.31 8.06
N TYR A 68 -6.82 -6.78 9.26
CA TYR A 68 -5.51 -6.65 9.92
C TYR A 68 -4.78 -7.99 10.11
N THR A 69 -5.51 -9.06 10.44
CA THR A 69 -4.94 -10.41 10.60
C THR A 69 -4.29 -10.88 9.30
N ALA A 70 -5.01 -10.80 8.18
CA ALA A 70 -4.49 -11.21 6.88
C ALA A 70 -3.33 -10.29 6.43
N ILE A 71 -3.41 -8.98 6.70
CA ILE A 71 -2.32 -8.04 6.41
C ILE A 71 -1.04 -8.47 7.12
N GLN A 72 -1.09 -8.78 8.42
CA GLN A 72 0.10 -9.21 9.15
C GLN A 72 0.65 -10.55 8.66
N SER A 73 -0.22 -11.53 8.33
CA SER A 73 0.20 -12.78 7.69
C SER A 73 0.95 -12.51 6.38
N MET A 74 0.45 -11.59 5.55
CA MET A 74 1.10 -11.21 4.30
C MET A 74 2.41 -10.45 4.51
N SER A 75 2.52 -9.60 5.55
CA SER A 75 3.77 -8.93 5.90
C SER A 75 4.86 -9.90 6.34
N PHE A 76 4.50 -10.92 7.14
CA PHE A 76 5.45 -11.97 7.53
C PHE A 76 5.89 -12.79 6.31
N TRP A 77 4.93 -13.23 5.49
CA TRP A 77 5.24 -13.94 4.25
C TRP A 77 6.13 -13.11 3.32
N ALA A 78 5.84 -11.82 3.14
CA ALA A 78 6.62 -10.94 2.29
C ALA A 78 8.07 -10.79 2.79
N ARG A 79 8.25 -10.67 4.11
CA ARG A 79 9.58 -10.63 4.74
C ARG A 79 10.36 -11.93 4.53
N GLU A 80 9.73 -13.09 4.68
CA GLU A 80 10.38 -14.39 4.53
C GLU A 80 10.77 -14.69 3.07
N ASN A 81 10.17 -13.98 2.12
CA ASN A 81 10.32 -14.20 0.68
C ASN A 81 10.95 -13.02 -0.07
N ASP A 82 11.57 -12.07 0.64
CA ASP A 82 12.21 -10.87 0.08
C ASP A 82 11.32 -10.08 -0.90
N MET A 83 10.03 -9.97 -0.58
CA MET A 83 9.02 -9.36 -1.42
C MET A 83 8.59 -7.99 -0.88
N ILE A 84 8.48 -6.98 -1.74
CA ILE A 84 7.90 -5.69 -1.36
C ILE A 84 6.36 -5.82 -1.28
N LEU A 85 5.76 -5.28 -0.21
CA LEU A 85 4.33 -5.35 0.04
C LEU A 85 3.66 -3.97 -0.09
N HIS A 86 2.92 -3.78 -1.18
CA HIS A 86 2.12 -2.58 -1.41
C HIS A 86 0.70 -2.72 -0.84
N LEU A 87 0.25 -1.75 -0.04
CA LEU A 87 -1.10 -1.69 0.49
C LEU A 87 -1.94 -0.61 -0.20
N HIS A 88 -3.03 -1.07 -0.81
CA HIS A 88 -4.08 -0.20 -1.31
C HIS A 88 -5.19 -0.03 -0.26
N ARG A 89 -5.59 1.21 0.03
CA ARG A 89 -6.49 1.57 1.15
C ARG A 89 -7.98 1.45 0.84
N ALA A 90 -8.39 0.44 0.09
CA ALA A 90 -9.80 0.22 -0.28
C ALA A 90 -10.71 0.23 0.97
N GLY A 91 -11.85 0.91 0.89
CA GLY A 91 -12.82 0.99 1.98
C GLY A 91 -12.48 1.95 3.14
N ASN A 92 -11.27 2.54 3.20
CA ASN A 92 -10.90 3.40 4.34
C ASN A 92 -11.84 4.60 4.54
N SER A 93 -12.30 5.22 3.44
CA SER A 93 -13.13 6.42 3.47
C SER A 93 -14.50 6.21 4.09
N THR A 94 -14.95 4.95 4.24
CA THR A 94 -16.19 4.61 4.93
C THR A 94 -16.17 5.05 6.39
N TYR A 95 -15.01 5.07 7.04
CA TYR A 95 -14.86 5.42 8.46
C TYR A 95 -13.76 6.45 8.74
N ALA A 96 -13.02 6.90 7.72
CA ALA A 96 -11.96 7.91 7.88
C ALA A 96 -12.30 9.30 7.31
N ARG A 97 -13.44 9.43 6.62
CA ARG A 97 -13.82 10.66 5.92
C ARG A 97 -14.51 11.70 6.79
N GLN A 98 -15.47 11.26 7.62
CA GLN A 98 -16.27 12.19 8.40
C GLN A 98 -15.46 12.76 9.58
N LYS A 99 -15.50 14.09 9.76
CA LYS A 99 -14.73 14.76 10.82
C LYS A 99 -15.34 14.56 12.22
N ASN A 100 -16.64 14.33 12.28
CA ASN A 100 -17.40 14.22 13.53
C ASN A 100 -17.58 12.77 14.02
N HIS A 101 -17.23 11.77 13.21
CA HIS A 101 -17.37 10.36 13.58
C HIS A 101 -16.40 9.48 12.79
N GLY A 102 -15.80 8.49 13.47
CA GLY A 102 -14.92 7.50 12.84
C GLY A 102 -13.48 7.56 13.35
N ILE A 103 -12.54 7.16 12.49
CA ILE A 103 -11.11 7.03 12.79
C ILE A 103 -10.31 7.77 11.74
N ASN A 104 -9.58 8.81 12.16
CA ASN A 104 -8.73 9.56 11.24
C ASN A 104 -7.66 8.65 10.61
N PHE A 105 -7.41 8.83 9.31
CA PHE A 105 -6.51 7.98 8.53
C PHE A 105 -5.07 7.91 9.10
N ARG A 106 -4.59 8.91 9.85
CA ARG A 106 -3.26 8.82 10.50
C ARG A 106 -3.15 7.63 11.43
N VAL A 107 -4.25 7.26 12.10
CA VAL A 107 -4.28 6.13 13.04
C VAL A 107 -4.05 4.84 12.26
N ILE A 108 -4.70 4.71 11.10
CA ILE A 108 -4.51 3.60 10.16
C ILE A 108 -3.08 3.61 9.60
N CYS A 109 -2.51 4.77 9.27
CA CYS A 109 -1.09 4.87 8.86
C CYS A 109 -0.15 4.28 9.90
N LYS A 110 -0.35 4.59 11.20
CA LYS A 110 0.45 4.02 12.28
C LYS A 110 0.29 2.51 12.34
N TRP A 111 -0.95 2.03 12.31
CA TRP A 111 -1.24 0.59 12.35
C TRP A 111 -0.62 -0.16 11.18
N MET A 112 -0.71 0.37 9.96
CA MET A 112 -0.16 -0.29 8.77
C MET A 112 1.37 -0.27 8.76
N ARG A 113 1.99 0.81 9.20
CA ARG A 113 3.45 0.85 9.37
C ARG A 113 3.92 -0.19 10.40
N MET A 114 3.20 -0.35 11.51
CA MET A 114 3.49 -1.39 12.51
C MET A 114 3.13 -2.81 12.03
N ALA A 115 2.11 -2.95 11.19
CA ALA A 115 1.72 -4.23 10.58
C ALA A 115 2.73 -4.70 9.52
N GLY A 116 3.64 -3.83 9.07
CA GLY A 116 4.79 -4.20 8.24
C GLY A 116 4.58 -4.02 6.73
N VAL A 117 3.67 -3.14 6.29
CA VAL A 117 3.54 -2.84 4.85
C VAL A 117 4.60 -1.83 4.40
N ASP A 118 5.14 -2.03 3.20
CA ASP A 118 6.19 -1.17 2.68
C ASP A 118 5.64 0.10 2.07
N HIS A 119 4.54 0.01 1.31
CA HIS A 119 3.89 1.15 0.67
C HIS A 119 2.43 1.28 1.13
N ILE A 120 1.93 2.51 1.29
CA ILE A 120 0.52 2.77 1.52
C ILE A 120 0.05 4.04 0.80
N HIS A 121 -1.13 4.00 0.19
CA HIS A 121 -1.76 5.20 -0.35
C HIS A 121 -2.06 6.22 0.76
N ALA A 122 -1.51 7.43 0.65
CA ALA A 122 -1.64 8.48 1.65
C ALA A 122 -2.40 9.72 1.15
N GLY A 123 -2.80 9.76 -0.12
CA GLY A 123 -3.56 10.85 -0.73
C GLY A 123 -2.68 11.81 -1.53
N THR A 124 -3.32 12.64 -2.37
CA THR A 124 -2.67 13.46 -3.41
C THR A 124 -2.77 14.96 -3.18
N VAL A 125 -3.67 15.43 -2.31
CA VAL A 125 -4.03 16.85 -2.11
C VAL A 125 -4.72 17.47 -3.33
N VAL A 126 -4.05 17.51 -4.49
CA VAL A 126 -4.51 18.13 -5.75
C VAL A 126 -5.24 17.16 -6.68
N GLY A 127 -5.39 15.90 -6.27
CA GLY A 127 -6.05 14.89 -7.09
C GLY A 127 -7.58 14.91 -6.97
N LYS A 128 -8.22 13.91 -7.55
CA LYS A 128 -9.70 13.79 -7.58
C LYS A 128 -10.34 13.40 -6.23
N LEU A 129 -9.53 13.01 -5.24
CA LEU A 129 -10.00 12.50 -3.95
C LEU A 129 -9.71 13.52 -2.85
N GLU A 130 -10.59 13.59 -1.85
CA GLU A 130 -10.46 14.50 -0.72
C GLU A 130 -9.11 14.37 0.01
N GLY A 131 -8.50 15.51 0.34
CA GLY A 131 -7.30 15.56 1.16
C GLY A 131 -6.88 16.99 1.45
N ASP A 132 -7.08 17.45 2.69
CA ASP A 132 -6.57 18.74 3.14
C ASP A 132 -5.02 18.74 3.15
N PRO A 133 -4.35 19.78 2.60
CA PRO A 133 -2.88 19.79 2.47
C PRO A 133 -2.14 19.52 3.77
N LEU A 134 -2.52 20.15 4.89
CA LEU A 134 -1.82 20.02 6.17
C LEU A 134 -2.09 18.65 6.79
N MET A 135 -3.32 18.15 6.67
CA MET A 135 -3.65 16.82 7.17
C MET A 135 -2.91 15.72 6.40
N ILE A 136 -2.81 15.83 5.07
CA ILE A 136 -2.07 14.88 4.24
C ILE A 136 -0.58 14.94 4.59
N GLN A 137 0.01 16.13 4.79
CA GLN A 137 1.39 16.24 5.29
C GLN A 137 1.57 15.51 6.63
N GLY A 138 0.59 15.57 7.54
CA GLY A 138 0.61 14.79 8.78
C GLY A 138 0.64 13.28 8.57
N PHE A 139 -0.04 12.77 7.54
CA PHE A 139 0.01 11.34 7.18
C PHE A 139 1.39 10.95 6.65
N TYR A 140 1.97 11.78 5.78
CA TYR A 140 3.30 11.55 5.21
C TYR A 140 4.37 11.59 6.30
N ASP A 141 4.29 12.57 7.21
CA ASP A 141 5.17 12.66 8.38
C ASP A 141 5.07 11.39 9.24
N THR A 142 3.85 10.90 9.50
CA THR A 142 3.60 9.66 10.26
C THR A 142 4.25 8.43 9.63
N LEU A 143 4.33 8.37 8.30
CA LEU A 143 4.86 7.22 7.57
C LEU A 143 6.39 7.27 7.37
N LEU A 144 6.96 8.48 7.24
CA LEU A 144 8.36 8.68 6.87
C LEU A 144 9.29 9.09 8.03
N LYS A 145 8.79 9.78 9.06
CA LYS A 145 9.64 10.23 10.17
C LYS A 145 9.87 9.11 11.18
N THR A 146 11.05 9.09 11.79
CA THR A 146 11.38 8.15 12.88
C THR A 146 10.84 8.61 14.23
N LYS A 147 10.71 9.93 14.42
CA LYS A 147 10.08 10.56 15.58
C LYS A 147 9.13 11.66 15.12
N LEU A 148 7.97 11.75 15.77
CA LEU A 148 6.97 12.78 15.58
C LEU A 148 6.95 13.67 16.81
N SER A 149 6.96 14.98 16.59
CA SER A 149 6.65 15.99 17.59
C SER A 149 5.20 16.46 17.41
N ILE A 150 4.56 16.92 18.47
CA ILE A 150 3.24 17.54 18.42
C ILE A 150 3.22 18.68 17.38
N ASP A 151 2.26 18.60 16.46
CA ASP A 151 2.01 19.56 15.38
C ASP A 151 0.49 19.57 15.11
N LEU A 152 -0.23 20.42 15.83
CA LEU A 152 -1.70 20.50 15.78
C LEU A 152 -2.24 20.88 14.39
N PRO A 153 -1.63 21.81 13.62
CA PRO A 153 -2.03 22.08 12.24
C PRO A 153 -2.04 20.83 11.35
N LYS A 154 -1.06 19.92 11.51
CA LYS A 154 -1.02 18.63 10.80
C LYS A 154 -1.84 17.52 11.46
N GLY A 155 -2.53 17.83 12.56
CA GLY A 155 -3.29 16.88 13.35
C GLY A 155 -2.41 15.86 14.09
N ILE A 156 -1.16 16.18 14.40
CA ILE A 156 -0.28 15.35 15.24
C ILE A 156 -0.47 15.80 16.69
N PHE A 157 -1.29 15.05 17.42
CA PHE A 157 -1.68 15.38 18.80
C PHE A 157 -0.72 14.88 19.87
N PHE A 158 0.15 13.92 19.54
CA PHE A 158 1.03 13.26 20.50
C PHE A 158 2.42 13.12 19.91
N ASP A 159 3.42 13.31 20.77
CA ASP A 159 4.77 12.87 20.49
C ASP A 159 4.80 11.35 20.34
N MET A 160 5.60 10.85 19.40
CA MET A 160 5.71 9.42 19.13
C MET A 160 7.10 9.09 18.58
N ASP A 161 7.72 8.05 19.10
CA ASP A 161 8.94 7.46 18.56
C ASP A 161 8.61 6.10 17.93
N PHE A 162 9.11 5.85 16.72
CA PHE A 162 8.96 4.58 16.02
C PHE A 162 10.07 3.57 16.36
N ALA A 163 11.02 3.92 17.23
CA ALA A 163 12.05 3.02 17.77
C ALA A 163 12.77 2.20 16.67
N SER A 164 13.26 2.90 15.64
CA SER A 164 13.94 2.30 14.47
C SER A 164 13.07 1.40 13.57
N LEU A 165 11.75 1.39 13.74
CA LEU A 165 10.85 0.74 12.79
C LEU A 165 11.03 1.35 11.39
N ARG A 166 11.11 0.47 10.39
CA ARG A 166 11.26 0.85 8.98
C ARG A 166 10.20 1.89 8.58
N LYS A 167 10.59 2.79 7.68
CA LYS A 167 9.69 3.79 7.10
C LYS A 167 8.74 3.10 6.13
N CYS A 168 7.52 3.62 6.00
CA CYS A 168 6.55 3.18 5.01
C CYS A 168 6.43 4.28 3.94
N LEU A 169 6.52 3.93 2.66
CA LEU A 169 6.47 4.89 1.56
C LEU A 169 5.01 5.34 1.32
N PRO A 170 4.68 6.63 1.51
CA PRO A 170 3.38 7.14 1.14
C PRO A 170 3.25 7.21 -0.39
N VAL A 171 2.10 6.77 -0.90
CA VAL A 171 1.77 6.78 -2.34
C VAL A 171 0.71 7.85 -2.62
N ALA A 172 1.08 8.84 -3.43
CA ALA A 172 0.17 9.78 -4.06
C ALA A 172 -0.43 9.14 -5.33
N SER A 173 -1.75 8.96 -5.36
CA SER A 173 -2.47 8.48 -6.55
C SER A 173 -3.90 8.98 -6.59
N GLY A 174 -4.44 9.15 -7.80
CA GLY A 174 -5.84 9.43 -8.06
C GLY A 174 -6.06 10.79 -8.71
N GLY A 175 -6.29 10.80 -10.04
CA GLY A 175 -6.66 12.00 -10.79
C GLY A 175 -5.55 13.05 -10.85
N ILE A 176 -4.30 12.61 -11.00
CA ILE A 176 -3.14 13.48 -11.17
C ILE A 176 -2.57 13.35 -12.58
N HIS A 177 -1.92 14.40 -13.07
CA HIS A 177 -1.34 14.48 -14.41
C HIS A 177 -0.10 15.39 -14.42
N CYS A 178 0.59 15.50 -15.55
CA CYS A 178 1.85 16.26 -15.67
C CYS A 178 1.81 17.75 -15.29
N GLY A 179 0.65 18.41 -15.37
CA GLY A 179 0.49 19.82 -14.99
C GLY A 179 0.34 20.10 -13.49
N GLN A 180 0.48 19.09 -12.63
CA GLN A 180 0.43 19.22 -11.17
C GLN A 180 1.79 18.85 -10.58
#